data_AF-A0A453PUJ7-F1
#
_entry.id   AF-A0A453PUJ7-F1
#
_cell.length_a   1.000
_cell.length_b   1.000
_cell.length_c   1.000
_cell.angle_alpha   90.00
_cell.angle_beta   90.00
_cell.angle_gamma   90.00
#
_symmetry.space_group_name_H-M   'P 1'
#
loop_
_entity.id
_entity.type
_entity.pdbx_description
1 polymer ?
#
loop_
_entity_poly.entity_id
_entity_poly.type
_entity_poly.pdbx_seq_one_letter_code
_entity_poly.pdbx_strand_id
1 'polypeptide(L)'
;MTEYDPRLVAPACLYLASKVEESTVQARLLVFYIKKMCGSDDKYRFEIKDILEMEMKLLEALDYYLVVYHPYRPLLQLLQDAGITDLTQFAWGLVNDTYKMDLILIYPPYMIALACIYIASVLKDKDTTSWFEELRVDMNIVKNISMEILDFYDTYKIDPQRGLQEDKIIPVMNKLPSKA
;
A
#
# COMPACT_ATOMS: atom_id res chain seq x y z
N MET A 1 10.91 -15.51 17.85
CA MET A 1 11.33 -16.26 16.63
C MET A 1 10.08 -16.42 15.80
N THR A 2 10.12 -16.09 14.51
CA THR A 2 9.00 -16.31 13.60
C THR A 2 8.86 -17.81 13.33
N GLU A 3 7.65 -18.36 13.48
CA GLU A 3 7.36 -19.79 13.27
C GLU A 3 7.58 -20.25 11.82
N TYR A 4 7.45 -19.33 10.87
CA TYR A 4 7.60 -19.57 9.44
C TYR A 4 8.62 -18.60 8.80
N ASP A 5 9.30 -19.05 7.74
CA ASP A 5 10.23 -18.21 6.97
C ASP A 5 9.46 -17.22 6.07
N PRO A 6 9.60 -15.89 6.25
CA PRO A 6 8.95 -14.88 5.41
C PRO A 6 9.23 -15.05 3.91
N ARG A 7 10.38 -15.64 3.53
CA ARG A 7 10.75 -15.89 2.14
C ARG A 7 9.89 -16.96 1.47
N LEU A 8 9.30 -17.87 2.25
CA LEU A 8 8.34 -18.87 1.77
C LEU A 8 6.90 -18.33 1.89
N VAL A 9 6.60 -17.59 2.95
CA VAL A 9 5.28 -16.98 3.16
C VAL A 9 4.94 -16.00 2.03
N ALA A 10 5.86 -15.10 1.66
CA ALA A 10 5.62 -14.10 0.61
C ALA A 10 5.17 -14.69 -0.74
N PRO A 11 5.85 -15.69 -1.34
CA PRO A 11 5.38 -16.31 -2.57
C PRO A 11 4.09 -17.12 -2.37
N ALA A 12 3.89 -17.76 -1.21
CA ALA A 12 2.62 -18.44 -0.93
C ALA A 12 1.43 -17.47 -0.87
N CYS A 13 1.60 -16.29 -0.25
CA CYS A 13 0.61 -15.22 -0.27
C CYS A 13 0.33 -14.74 -1.70
N LEU A 14 1.37 -14.55 -2.53
CA LEU A 14 1.20 -14.17 -3.93
C LEU A 14 0.43 -15.24 -4.72
N TYR A 15 0.75 -16.53 -4.50
CA TYR A 15 0.05 -17.64 -5.13
C TYR A 15 -1.43 -17.67 -4.74
N LEU A 16 -1.73 -17.57 -3.44
CA LEU A 16 -3.08 -17.54 -2.92
C LEU A 16 -3.87 -16.34 -3.44
N ALA A 17 -3.31 -15.12 -3.35
CA ALA A 17 -3.92 -13.91 -3.87
C ALA A 17 -4.24 -14.02 -5.37
N SER A 18 -3.35 -14.61 -6.17
CA SER A 18 -3.60 -14.83 -7.61
C SER A 18 -4.83 -15.71 -7.88
N LYS A 19 -5.14 -16.65 -6.99
CA LYS A 19 -6.32 -17.52 -7.13
C LYS A 19 -7.60 -16.79 -6.71
N VAL A 20 -7.52 -15.99 -5.65
CA VAL A 20 -8.64 -15.21 -5.12
C VAL A 20 -9.06 -14.10 -6.09
N GLU A 21 -8.08 -13.41 -6.69
CA GLU A 21 -8.28 -12.32 -7.67
C GLU A 21 -8.52 -12.84 -9.11
N GLU A 22 -8.88 -14.11 -9.27
CA GLU A 22 -9.16 -14.77 -10.56
C GLU A 22 -8.04 -14.65 -11.62
N SER A 23 -6.82 -14.36 -11.18
CA SER A 23 -5.61 -14.17 -12.01
C SER A 23 -4.65 -15.35 -11.81
N THR A 24 -5.17 -16.57 -11.92
CA THR A 24 -4.50 -17.79 -11.45
C THR A 24 -3.14 -18.01 -12.10
N VAL A 25 -2.10 -18.24 -11.28
CA VAL A 25 -0.75 -18.55 -11.74
C VAL A 25 -0.41 -20.02 -11.41
N GLN A 26 0.29 -20.73 -12.29
CA GLN A 26 0.77 -22.07 -11.98
C GLN A 26 1.93 -22.02 -10.95
N ALA A 27 1.87 -22.82 -9.89
CA ALA A 27 2.92 -22.85 -8.85
C ALA A 27 4.33 -23.13 -9.42
N ARG A 28 4.43 -23.91 -10.51
CA ARG A 28 5.69 -24.16 -11.22
C ARG A 28 6.34 -22.88 -11.75
N LEU A 29 5.54 -21.93 -12.26
CA LEU A 29 6.04 -20.64 -12.74
C LEU A 29 6.58 -19.82 -11.58
N LEU A 30 5.89 -19.83 -10.44
CA LEU A 30 6.31 -19.10 -9.26
C LEU A 30 7.67 -19.58 -8.75
N VAL A 31 7.86 -20.90 -8.60
CA VAL A 31 9.16 -21.49 -8.23
C VAL A 31 10.25 -21.13 -9.25
N PHE A 32 9.93 -21.14 -10.55
CA PHE A 32 10.87 -20.75 -11.61
C PHE A 32 11.32 -19.29 -11.47
N TYR A 33 10.38 -18.36 -11.27
CA TYR A 33 10.70 -16.93 -11.14
C TYR A 33 11.45 -16.60 -9.86
N ILE A 34 11.12 -17.26 -8.73
CA ILE A 34 11.88 -17.10 -7.48
C ILE A 34 13.36 -17.46 -7.70
N LYS A 35 13.63 -18.63 -8.31
CA LYS A 35 15.01 -19.06 -8.63
C LYS A 35 15.71 -18.11 -9.60
N LYS A 36 14.97 -17.60 -10.59
CA LYS A 36 15.50 -16.65 -11.57
C LYS A 36 15.86 -15.30 -10.96
N MET A 37 15.04 -14.76 -10.06
CA MET A 37 15.23 -13.44 -9.46
C MET A 37 16.21 -13.45 -8.28
N CYS A 38 16.14 -14.49 -7.44
CA CYS A 38 16.97 -14.60 -6.23
C CYS A 38 18.29 -15.35 -6.46
N GLY A 39 18.54 -15.80 -7.71
CA GLY A 39 19.75 -16.50 -8.09
C GLY A 39 19.92 -17.86 -7.40
N SER A 40 21.17 -18.31 -7.28
CA SER A 40 21.55 -19.58 -6.66
C SER A 40 21.68 -19.50 -5.13
N ASP A 41 21.00 -18.55 -4.47
CA ASP A 41 21.00 -18.49 -3.01
C ASP A 41 20.18 -19.67 -2.45
N ASP A 42 20.84 -20.52 -1.66
CA ASP A 42 20.24 -21.71 -1.07
C ASP A 42 19.01 -21.41 -0.22
N LYS A 43 18.87 -20.15 0.26
CA LYS A 43 17.72 -19.66 1.02
C LYS A 43 16.41 -19.60 0.23
N TYR A 44 16.45 -19.65 -1.11
CA TYR A 44 15.26 -19.56 -1.97
C TYR A 44 14.98 -20.85 -2.75
N ARG A 45 15.56 -21.98 -2.30
CA ARG A 45 15.31 -23.30 -2.87
C ARG A 45 13.99 -23.88 -2.37
N PHE A 46 12.89 -23.29 -2.84
CA PHE A 46 11.55 -23.81 -2.57
C PHE A 46 11.11 -24.77 -3.69
N GLU A 47 10.41 -25.82 -3.27
CA GLU A 47 9.70 -26.75 -4.14
C GLU A 47 8.21 -26.40 -4.19
N ILE A 48 7.50 -26.97 -5.18
CA ILE A 48 6.06 -26.75 -5.32
C ILE A 48 5.32 -27.21 -4.05
N LYS A 49 5.75 -28.32 -3.44
CA LYS A 49 5.15 -28.85 -2.21
C LYS A 49 5.19 -27.85 -1.05
N ASP A 50 6.26 -27.06 -0.94
CA ASP A 50 6.44 -26.11 0.16
C ASP A 50 5.46 -24.94 0.03
N ILE A 51 5.21 -24.49 -1.22
CA ILE A 51 4.24 -23.44 -1.51
C ILE A 51 2.81 -23.92 -1.22
N LEU A 52 2.48 -25.15 -1.62
CA LEU A 52 1.15 -25.73 -1.40
C LEU A 52 0.88 -26.02 0.09
N GLU A 53 1.88 -26.48 0.83
CA GLU A 53 1.75 -26.67 2.28
C GLU A 53 1.57 -25.32 3.00
N MET A 54 2.35 -24.32 2.62
CA MET A 54 2.22 -22.97 3.18
C MET A 54 0.87 -22.34 2.85
N GLU A 55 0.35 -22.57 1.64
CA GLU A 55 -0.99 -22.12 1.29
C GLU A 55 -2.04 -22.64 2.28
N MET A 56 -2.02 -23.94 2.59
CA MET A 56 -3.01 -24.52 3.50
C MET A 56 -2.94 -23.87 4.89
N LYS A 57 -1.73 -23.55 5.37
CA LYS A 57 -1.52 -22.83 6.63
C LYS A 57 -2.04 -21.39 6.58
N LEU A 58 -1.86 -20.70 5.45
CA LEU A 58 -2.39 -19.34 5.27
C LEU A 58 -3.92 -19.32 5.26
N LEU A 59 -4.55 -20.31 4.62
CA LEU A 59 -6.01 -20.44 4.59
C LEU A 59 -6.58 -20.61 6.00
N GLU A 60 -5.96 -21.48 6.80
CA GLU A 60 -6.34 -21.70 8.20
C GLU A 60 -6.10 -20.45 9.05
N ALA A 61 -4.93 -19.80 8.92
CA ALA A 61 -4.58 -18.63 9.71
C ALA A 61 -5.45 -17.39 9.41
N LEU A 62 -6.02 -17.29 8.20
CA LEU A 62 -6.88 -16.20 7.79
C LEU A 62 -8.37 -16.48 8.01
N ASP A 63 -8.74 -17.64 8.59
CA ASP A 63 -10.13 -18.09 8.70
C ASP A 63 -10.90 -17.99 7.37
N TYR A 64 -10.20 -18.21 6.24
CA TYR A 64 -10.73 -18.05 4.89
C TYR A 64 -11.28 -16.65 4.53
N TYR A 65 -10.94 -15.61 5.28
CA TYR A 65 -11.23 -14.21 4.91
C TYR A 65 -10.24 -13.72 3.84
N LEU A 66 -10.52 -14.05 2.58
CA LEU A 66 -9.59 -13.83 1.47
C LEU A 66 -9.86 -12.55 0.66
N VAL A 67 -11.07 -11.98 0.75
CA VAL A 67 -11.44 -10.79 -0.03
C VAL A 67 -10.93 -9.52 0.66
N VAL A 68 -10.10 -8.76 -0.03
CA VAL A 68 -9.54 -7.50 0.47
C VAL A 68 -10.06 -6.32 -0.36
N TYR A 69 -10.55 -5.29 0.30
CA TYR A 69 -10.94 -4.04 -0.38
C TYR A 69 -9.76 -3.09 -0.44
N HIS A 70 -9.40 -2.64 -1.63
CA HIS A 70 -8.23 -1.78 -1.85
C HIS A 70 -8.60 -0.30 -2.07
N PRO A 71 -7.71 0.66 -1.75
CA PRO A 71 -8.00 2.10 -1.87
C PRO A 71 -8.09 2.59 -3.32
N TYR A 72 -7.64 1.81 -4.31
CA TYR A 72 -7.55 2.24 -5.71
C TYR A 72 -8.92 2.60 -6.31
N ARG A 73 -9.95 1.80 -6.02
CA ARG A 73 -11.30 2.04 -6.54
C ARG A 73 -11.91 3.34 -5.99
N PRO A 74 -11.97 3.56 -4.66
CA PRO A 74 -12.46 4.84 -4.13
C PRO A 74 -11.56 6.00 -4.54
N LEU A 75 -10.24 5.83 -4.64
CA LEU A 75 -9.32 6.88 -5.09
C LEU A 75 -9.73 7.45 -6.45
N LEU A 76 -9.95 6.60 -7.45
CA LEU A 76 -10.33 7.05 -8.80
C LEU A 76 -11.68 7.78 -8.80
N GLN A 77 -12.65 7.27 -8.05
CA GLN A 77 -13.98 7.87 -7.94
C GLN A 77 -13.91 9.25 -7.28
N LEU A 78 -13.15 9.36 -6.18
CA LEU A 78 -13.00 10.60 -5.42
C LEU A 78 -12.20 11.66 -6.19
N LEU A 79 -11.15 11.28 -6.91
CA LEU A 79 -10.39 12.21 -7.75
C LEU A 79 -11.22 12.77 -8.91
N GLN A 80 -12.09 11.94 -9.49
CA GLN A 80 -13.02 12.35 -10.54
C GLN A 80 -14.08 13.32 -9.98
N ASP A 81 -14.65 12.99 -8.81
CA ASP A 81 -15.63 13.82 -8.10
C ASP A 81 -15.05 15.19 -7.70
N ALA A 82 -13.81 15.21 -7.21
CA ALA A 82 -13.08 16.43 -6.85
C ALA A 82 -12.60 17.25 -8.07
N GLY A 83 -12.71 16.73 -9.30
CA GLY A 83 -12.24 17.41 -10.50
C GLY A 83 -10.71 17.58 -10.62
N ILE A 84 -9.93 16.79 -9.87
CA ILE A 84 -8.46 16.87 -9.78
C ILE A 84 -7.77 15.62 -10.35
N THR A 85 -8.23 15.17 -11.52
CA THR A 85 -7.70 13.97 -12.18
C THR A 85 -6.23 14.08 -12.60
N ASP A 86 -5.68 15.30 -12.67
CA ASP A 86 -4.26 15.55 -12.91
C ASP A 86 -3.36 15.02 -11.79
N LEU A 87 -3.91 14.80 -10.59
CA LEU A 87 -3.20 14.23 -9.44
C LEU A 87 -3.19 12.70 -9.40
N THR A 88 -3.89 12.02 -10.32
CA THR A 88 -4.11 10.57 -10.27
C THR A 88 -2.82 9.76 -10.15
N GLN A 89 -1.83 10.01 -11.02
CA GLN A 89 -0.56 9.28 -11.00
C GLN A 89 0.16 9.42 -9.66
N PHE A 90 0.09 10.62 -9.08
CA PHE A 90 0.79 10.94 -7.85
C PHE A 90 0.09 10.33 -6.63
N ALA A 91 -1.23 10.50 -6.52
CA ALA A 91 -2.02 9.92 -5.44
C ALA A 91 -2.02 8.38 -5.50
N TRP A 92 -2.00 7.79 -6.70
CA TRP A 92 -1.83 6.34 -6.88
C TRP A 92 -0.48 5.86 -6.34
N GLY A 93 0.60 6.60 -6.60
CA GLY A 93 1.92 6.31 -6.04
C GLY A 93 1.91 6.30 -4.50
N LEU A 94 1.26 7.29 -3.88
CA LEU A 94 1.08 7.32 -2.43
C LEU A 94 0.32 6.09 -1.92
N VAL A 95 -0.79 5.70 -2.57
CA VAL A 95 -1.55 4.50 -2.20
C VAL A 95 -0.67 3.25 -2.25
N ASN A 96 0.16 3.08 -3.29
CA ASN A 96 1.08 1.95 -3.38
C ASN A 96 2.04 1.90 -2.17
N ASP A 97 2.52 3.05 -1.73
CA ASP A 97 3.46 3.14 -0.60
C ASP A 97 2.77 2.87 0.75
N THR A 98 1.46 3.08 0.88
CA THR A 98 0.71 2.74 2.10
C THR A 98 0.72 1.25 2.45
N TYR A 99 0.97 0.35 1.48
CA TYR A 99 1.12 -1.10 1.74
C TYR A 99 2.43 -1.48 2.42
N LYS A 100 3.37 -0.53 2.56
CA LYS A 100 4.58 -0.70 3.38
C LYS A 100 4.32 -0.37 4.85
N MET A 101 3.12 0.08 5.17
CA MET A 101 2.65 0.48 6.49
C MET A 101 1.48 -0.41 6.90
N ASP A 102 1.00 -0.23 8.13
CA ASP A 102 -0.12 -1.02 8.67
C ASP A 102 -1.49 -0.38 8.40
N LEU A 103 -1.53 0.70 7.61
CA LEU A 103 -2.73 1.51 7.37
C LEU A 103 -3.93 0.71 6.85
N ILE A 104 -3.70 -0.25 5.94
CA ILE A 104 -4.76 -1.09 5.36
C ILE A 104 -5.41 -2.03 6.39
N LEU A 105 -4.74 -2.28 7.52
CA LEU A 105 -5.26 -3.10 8.63
C LEU A 105 -6.03 -2.26 9.66
N ILE A 106 -5.80 -0.95 9.70
CA ILE A 106 -6.33 -0.05 10.73
C ILE A 106 -7.52 0.76 10.20
N TYR A 107 -7.45 1.22 8.94
CA TYR A 107 -8.40 2.17 8.38
C TYR A 107 -9.17 1.62 7.18
N PRO A 108 -10.43 2.06 6.97
CA PRO A 108 -11.17 1.74 5.76
C PRO A 108 -10.47 2.26 4.49
N PRO A 109 -10.56 1.55 3.35
CA PRO A 109 -9.83 1.91 2.13
C PRO A 109 -10.12 3.32 1.58
N TYR A 110 -11.35 3.80 1.74
CA TYR A 110 -11.72 5.15 1.28
C TYR A 110 -11.06 6.25 2.12
N MET A 111 -10.81 6.02 3.42
CA MET A 111 -10.12 6.98 4.29
C MET A 111 -8.65 7.12 3.90
N ILE A 112 -8.01 5.99 3.55
CA ILE A 112 -6.64 5.98 3.03
C ILE A 112 -6.58 6.74 1.70
N ALA A 113 -7.53 6.51 0.80
CA ALA A 113 -7.62 7.22 -0.47
C ALA A 113 -7.78 8.75 -0.26
N LEU A 114 -8.65 9.18 0.66
CA LEU A 114 -8.83 10.60 1.01
C LEU A 114 -7.55 11.22 1.57
N ALA A 115 -6.82 10.50 2.43
CA ALA A 115 -5.54 10.96 2.97
C ALA A 115 -4.47 11.12 1.87
N CYS A 116 -4.41 10.19 0.91
CA CYS A 116 -3.53 10.32 -0.25
C CYS A 116 -3.91 11.50 -1.16
N ILE A 117 -5.21 11.73 -1.39
CA ILE A 117 -5.70 12.91 -2.13
C ILE A 117 -5.34 14.19 -1.38
N TYR A 118 -5.54 14.23 -0.06
CA TYR A 118 -5.22 15.39 0.76
C TYR A 118 -3.74 15.77 0.65
N ILE A 119 -2.84 14.80 0.81
CA ILE A 119 -1.39 15.01 0.62
C ILE A 119 -1.09 15.53 -0.80
N ALA A 120 -1.67 14.90 -1.82
CA ALA A 120 -1.45 15.28 -3.22
C ALA A 120 -1.92 16.72 -3.52
N SER A 121 -3.08 17.10 -2.99
CA SER A 121 -3.65 18.45 -3.15
C SER A 121 -2.77 19.50 -2.50
N VAL A 122 -2.31 19.26 -1.27
CA VAL A 122 -1.41 20.18 -0.54
C VAL A 122 -0.05 20.32 -1.24
N LEU A 123 0.51 19.22 -1.78
CA LEU A 123 1.77 19.22 -2.54
C LEU A 123 1.70 20.00 -3.85
N LYS A 124 0.53 20.05 -4.46
CA LYS A 124 0.31 20.65 -5.79
C LYS A 124 -0.45 21.97 -5.75
N ASP A 125 -0.62 22.53 -4.55
CA ASP A 125 -1.31 23.80 -4.32
C ASP A 125 -2.72 23.82 -4.95
N LYS A 126 -3.44 22.69 -4.87
CA LYS A 126 -4.84 22.58 -5.30
C LYS A 126 -5.77 22.91 -4.14
N ASP A 127 -6.63 23.89 -4.34
CA ASP A 127 -7.71 24.16 -3.39
C ASP A 127 -8.79 23.08 -3.50
N THR A 128 -8.90 22.26 -2.45
CA THR A 128 -9.88 21.19 -2.33
C THR A 128 -10.72 21.33 -1.06
N THR A 129 -10.64 22.50 -0.41
CA THR A 129 -11.24 22.74 0.92
C THR A 129 -12.75 22.57 0.90
N SER A 130 -13.43 23.20 -0.07
CA SER A 130 -14.88 23.10 -0.22
C SER A 130 -15.34 21.67 -0.50
N TRP A 131 -14.61 20.95 -1.34
CA TRP A 131 -14.91 19.55 -1.67
C TRP A 131 -14.82 18.65 -0.42
N PHE A 132 -13.77 18.79 0.38
CA PHE A 132 -13.65 18.03 1.64
C PHE A 132 -14.77 18.35 2.65
N GLU A 133 -15.25 19.60 2.69
CA GLU A 133 -16.39 19.98 3.53
C GLU A 133 -17.70 19.31 3.09
N GLU A 134 -17.92 19.18 1.78
CA GLU A 134 -19.12 18.52 1.21
C GLU A 134 -19.19 17.02 1.54
N LEU A 135 -18.03 16.35 1.63
CA LEU A 135 -17.95 14.91 1.92
C LEU A 135 -18.39 14.54 3.34
N ARG A 136 -18.47 15.50 4.28
CA ARG A 136 -18.80 15.28 5.70
C ARG A 136 -17.93 14.21 6.37
N VAL A 137 -16.67 14.12 5.97
CA VAL A 137 -15.70 13.18 6.55
C VAL A 137 -14.99 13.83 7.74
N ASP A 138 -14.63 13.01 8.74
CA ASP A 138 -13.81 13.48 9.85
C ASP A 138 -12.38 13.80 9.38
N MET A 139 -12.11 15.10 9.21
CA MET A 139 -10.82 15.62 8.79
C MET A 139 -9.69 15.36 9.80
N ASN A 140 -10.00 15.09 11.08
CA ASN A 140 -8.97 14.74 12.04
C ASN A 140 -8.38 13.36 11.72
N ILE A 141 -9.23 12.40 11.33
CA ILE A 141 -8.76 11.07 10.93
C ILE A 141 -7.95 11.16 9.63
N VAL A 142 -8.44 11.91 8.63
CA VAL A 142 -7.71 12.13 7.37
C VAL A 142 -6.33 12.73 7.64
N LYS A 143 -6.25 13.77 8.48
CA LYS A 143 -4.98 14.38 8.88
C LYS A 143 -4.06 13.41 9.60
N ASN A 144 -4.59 12.57 10.50
CA ASN A 144 -3.79 11.57 11.22
C ASN A 144 -3.17 10.56 10.25
N ILE A 145 -3.96 10.01 9.34
CA ILE A 145 -3.47 9.10 8.29
C ILE A 145 -2.43 9.81 7.42
N SER A 146 -2.69 11.05 7.03
CA SER A 146 -1.75 11.83 6.21
C SER A 146 -0.43 12.09 6.92
N MET A 147 -0.46 12.40 8.22
CA MET A 147 0.76 12.55 9.04
C MET A 147 1.54 11.23 9.12
N GLU A 148 0.87 10.11 9.34
CA GLU A 148 1.53 8.79 9.39
C GLU A 148 2.23 8.44 8.06
N ILE A 149 1.59 8.74 6.92
CA ILE A 149 2.20 8.56 5.59
C ILE A 149 3.43 9.45 5.43
N LEU A 150 3.38 10.70 5.89
CA LEU A 150 4.50 11.65 5.78
C LEU A 150 5.66 11.28 6.73
N ASP A 151 5.34 10.89 7.97
CA ASP A 151 6.31 10.41 8.96
C ASP A 151 7.05 9.16 8.45
N PHE A 152 6.35 8.28 7.73
CA PHE A 152 6.98 7.15 7.04
C PHE A 152 8.00 7.62 6.02
N TYR A 153 7.68 8.62 5.18
CA TYR A 153 8.64 9.15 4.22
C TYR A 153 9.84 9.82 4.90
N ASP A 154 9.64 10.53 6.01
CA ASP A 154 10.74 11.13 6.76
C ASP A 154 11.68 10.08 7.37
N THR A 155 11.11 8.98 7.85
CA THR A 155 11.88 7.84 8.36
C THR A 155 12.65 7.14 7.22
N TYR A 156 12.02 6.99 6.05
CA TYR A 156 12.60 6.31 4.90
C TYR A 156 13.59 7.18 4.10
N LYS A 157 13.60 8.51 4.28
CA LYS A 157 14.66 9.41 3.75
C LYS A 157 16.06 9.04 4.24
N ILE A 158 16.19 8.22 5.29
CA ILE A 158 17.47 7.71 5.79
C ILE A 158 18.05 6.60 4.87
N ASP A 159 17.27 6.03 3.94
CA ASP A 159 17.74 5.04 2.95
C ASP A 159 17.80 5.66 1.52
N PRO A 160 18.98 6.05 1.01
CA PRO A 160 19.14 6.87 -0.20
C PRO A 160 18.70 6.21 -1.52
N GLN A 161 18.32 4.93 -1.52
CA GLN A 161 18.09 4.17 -2.75
C GLN A 161 16.62 4.08 -3.19
N ARG A 162 15.65 4.50 -2.35
CA ARG A 162 14.20 4.25 -2.63
C ARG A 162 13.23 5.37 -2.26
N GLY A 163 13.71 6.53 -1.80
CA GLY A 163 12.86 7.67 -1.40
C GLY A 163 12.40 8.56 -2.57
N LEU A 164 11.23 9.20 -2.39
CA LEU A 164 10.76 10.33 -3.21
C LEU A 164 11.81 11.46 -3.24
N GLN A 165 12.03 12.08 -4.40
CA GLN A 165 12.99 13.18 -4.57
C GLN A 165 12.71 14.34 -3.60
N GLU A 166 13.77 14.82 -2.94
CA GLU A 166 13.80 15.79 -1.82
C GLU A 166 12.97 17.06 -2.07
N ASP A 167 12.88 17.51 -3.32
CA ASP A 167 12.29 18.79 -3.72
C ASP A 167 10.78 18.93 -3.41
N LYS A 168 10.08 17.83 -3.10
CA LYS A 168 8.63 17.82 -2.91
C LYS A 168 8.16 17.72 -1.46
N ILE A 169 8.97 17.19 -0.53
CA ILE A 169 8.48 16.83 0.81
C ILE A 169 8.59 17.99 1.81
N ILE A 170 9.69 18.75 1.75
CA ILE A 170 9.97 19.88 2.65
C ILE A 170 8.88 20.98 2.60
N PRO A 171 8.31 21.34 1.42
CA PRO A 171 7.23 22.32 1.36
C PRO A 171 5.95 21.89 2.08
N VAL A 172 5.71 20.58 2.25
CA VAL A 172 4.43 20.06 2.75
C VAL A 172 4.41 19.83 4.24
N MET A 173 5.54 19.42 4.81
CA MET A 173 5.71 19.46 6.26
C MET A 173 5.56 20.88 6.82
N ASN A 174 6.03 21.89 6.07
CA ASN A 174 5.95 23.29 6.48
C ASN A 174 4.56 23.91 6.30
N LYS A 175 3.70 23.32 5.45
CA LYS A 175 2.32 23.79 5.18
C LYS A 175 1.27 23.11 6.05
N LEU A 176 1.61 21.99 6.71
CA LEU A 176 0.72 21.33 7.64
C LEU A 176 0.89 21.94 9.05
N PRO A 177 -0.17 22.44 9.68
CA PRO A 177 -0.07 22.98 11.03
C PRO A 177 0.38 21.89 12.00
N SER A 178 1.41 22.20 12.79
CA SER A 178 1.92 21.33 13.84
C SER A 178 0.84 21.03 14.87
N LYS A 179 0.86 19.79 15.40
CA LYS A 179 -0.06 19.29 16.42
C LYS A 179 -0.28 20.34 17.52
N ALA A 180 -1.52 20.81 17.66
CA ALA A 180 -2.02 21.49 18.84
C ALA A 180 -2.77 20.47 19.71
#